data_AF-A0A352DAC8-F1
#
_entry.id   AF-A0A352DAC8-F1
#
_cell.length_a   1.000
_cell.length_b   1.000
_cell.length_c   1.000
_cell.angle_alpha   90.00
_cell.angle_beta   90.00
_cell.angle_gamma   90.00
#
_symmetry.space_group_name_H-M   'P 1'
#
loop_
_entity.id
_entity.type
_entity.pdbx_description
1 polymer ?
#
loop_
_entity_poly.entity_id
_entity_poly.type
_entity_poly.pdbx_seq_one_letter_code
_entity_poly.pdbx_strand_id
1 'polypeptide(L)'
;MVRNTVARSLIEMGAAVTAFEKPAEALAFLAGPGKADLLLTGVVMPEMDGTELGARAAQLRPGLKMVYMKGGINVRGVPGAGRRSI
;
A
#
# COMPACT_ATOMS: atom_id res chain seq x y z
N MET A 1 -11.78 1.58 -0.98
CA MET A 1 -11.92 0.34 -1.76
C MET A 1 -10.58 -0.41 -1.94
N VAL A 2 -9.49 0.27 -2.35
CA VAL A 2 -8.18 -0.38 -2.61
C VAL A 2 -7.54 -1.05 -1.38
N ARG A 3 -7.60 -0.43 -0.19
CA ARG A 3 -6.99 -0.98 1.05
C ARG A 3 -7.42 -2.42 1.36
N ASN A 4 -8.72 -2.70 1.26
CA ASN A 4 -9.27 -3.99 1.66
C ASN A 4 -8.94 -5.09 0.64
N THR A 5 -8.91 -4.74 -0.65
CA THR A 5 -8.51 -5.67 -1.72
C THR A 5 -7.03 -6.05 -1.59
N VAL A 6 -6.16 -5.05 -1.39
CA VAL A 6 -4.72 -5.28 -1.27
C VAL A 6 -4.38 -6.06 0.00
N ALA A 7 -5.01 -5.71 1.13
CA ALA A 7 -4.84 -6.45 2.38
C ALA A 7 -5.25 -7.92 2.22
N ARG A 8 -6.39 -8.18 1.58
CA ARG A 8 -6.86 -9.55 1.34
C ARG A 8 -5.92 -10.33 0.45
N SER A 9 -5.44 -9.78 -0.66
CA SER A 9 -4.49 -10.47 -1.54
C SER A 9 -3.16 -10.77 -0.83
N LEU A 10 -2.66 -9.86 0.01
CA LEU A 10 -1.46 -10.08 0.81
C LEU A 10 -1.65 -11.21 1.83
N ILE A 11 -2.81 -11.24 2.50
CA ILE A 11 -3.17 -12.33 3.43
C ILE A 11 -3.26 -13.67 2.68
N GLU A 12 -3.88 -13.69 1.50
CA GLU A 12 -3.99 -14.90 0.66
C GLU A 12 -2.61 -15.40 0.19
N MET A 13 -1.62 -14.52 0.05
CA MET A 13 -0.22 -14.89 -0.22
C MET A 13 0.57 -15.30 1.04
N GLY A 14 -0.06 -15.35 2.21
CA GLY A 14 0.54 -15.77 3.48
C GLY A 14 1.21 -14.65 4.29
N ALA A 15 1.00 -13.38 3.92
CA ALA A 15 1.54 -12.27 4.69
C ALA A 15 0.65 -11.93 5.90
N ALA A 16 1.27 -11.60 7.04
CA ALA A 16 0.57 -10.97 8.15
C ALA A 16 0.33 -9.48 7.82
N VAL A 17 -0.92 -9.03 7.88
CA VAL A 17 -1.30 -7.66 7.53
C VAL A 17 -1.87 -6.94 8.74
N THR A 18 -1.32 -5.77 9.04
CA THR A 18 -1.91 -4.79 9.96
C THR A 18 -2.22 -3.53 9.15
N ALA A 19 -3.49 -3.11 9.13
CA ALA A 19 -3.95 -1.99 8.32
C ALA A 19 -4.42 -0.84 9.21
N PHE A 20 -4.02 0.38 8.86
CA PHE A 20 -4.39 1.61 9.55
C PHE A 20 -5.19 2.52 8.61
N GLU A 21 -6.07 3.34 9.17
CA GLU A 21 -6.81 4.33 8.38
C GLU A 21 -6.06 5.67 8.32
N LYS A 22 -5.28 5.97 9.36
CA LYS A 22 -4.56 7.23 9.49
C LYS A 22 -3.04 7.02 9.53
N PRO A 23 -2.25 7.89 8.86
CA PRO A 23 -0.78 7.84 8.92
C PRO A 23 -0.23 7.88 10.37
N ALA A 24 -0.87 8.64 11.25
CA ALA A 24 -0.46 8.76 12.65
C ALA A 24 -0.54 7.43 13.43
N GLU A 25 -1.55 6.61 13.16
CA GLU A 25 -1.72 5.30 13.81
C GLU A 25 -0.62 4.32 13.36
N ALA A 26 -0.25 4.36 12.07
CA ALA A 26 0.85 3.57 11.55
C ALA A 26 2.18 3.98 12.18
N LEU A 27 2.44 5.28 12.36
CA LEU A 27 3.64 5.76 13.03
C LEU A 27 3.68 5.33 14.51
N ALA A 28 2.56 5.42 15.23
CA ALA A 28 2.48 4.96 16.60
C ALA A 28 2.76 3.46 16.73
N PHE A 29 2.23 2.64 15.79
CA PHE A 29 2.52 1.21 15.74
C PHE A 29 4.01 0.93 15.50
N LEU A 30 4.64 1.63 14.55
CA LEU A 30 6.06 1.45 14.21
C LEU A 30 7.00 1.87 15.33
N ALA A 31 6.63 2.89 16.12
CA ALA A 31 7.35 3.32 17.31
C ALA A 31 7.22 2.32 18.48
N GLY A 32 6.15 1.52 18.50
CA GLY A 32 5.91 0.48 19.49
C GLY A 32 6.64 -0.84 19.18
N PRO A 33 6.37 -1.91 19.96
CA PRO A 33 7.01 -3.22 19.81
C PRO A 33 6.49 -4.04 18.61
N GLY A 34 5.52 -3.51 17.84
CA GLY A 34 4.97 -4.17 16.66
C GLY A 34 6.06 -4.57 15.65
N LYS A 35 5.87 -5.69 14.96
CA LYS A 35 6.80 -6.12 13.90
C LYS A 35 6.21 -5.76 12.54
N ALA A 36 7.02 -5.11 11.71
CA ALA A 36 6.70 -4.84 10.33
C ALA A 36 7.99 -4.92 9.49
N ASP A 37 7.95 -5.74 8.44
CA ASP A 37 9.05 -5.87 7.48
C ASP A 37 8.84 -5.00 6.24
N LEU A 38 7.58 -4.62 5.97
CA LEU A 38 7.15 -3.84 4.82
C LEU A 38 6.04 -2.87 5.21
N LEU A 39 6.19 -1.60 4.82
CA LEU A 39 5.13 -0.59 4.84
C LEU A 39 4.63 -0.34 3.42
N LEU A 40 3.32 -0.50 3.23
CA LEU A 40 2.64 -0.21 1.97
C LEU A 40 1.75 1.02 2.16
N THR A 41 2.01 2.10 1.44
CA THR A 41 1.25 3.36 1.58
C THR A 41 0.92 4.00 0.24
N GLY A 42 -0.21 4.71 0.18
CA GLY A 42 -0.55 5.54 -0.98
C GLY A 42 0.34 6.78 -1.05
N VAL A 43 0.71 7.24 -2.24
CA VAL A 43 1.47 8.51 -2.38
C VAL A 43 0.61 9.71 -1.99
N VAL A 44 -0.66 9.70 -2.39
CA VAL A 44 -1.60 10.78 -2.10
C VAL A 44 -2.56 10.30 -1.01
N MET A 45 -2.47 10.88 0.18
CA MET A 45 -3.43 10.71 1.27
C MET A 45 -3.91 12.08 1.77
N PRO A 46 -5.11 12.19 2.34
CA PRO A 46 -5.48 13.34 3.15
C PRO A 46 -4.53 13.44 4.36
N GLU A 47 -4.27 14.65 4.85
CA GLU A 47 -3.44 14.97 6.03
C GLU A 47 -1.91 14.86 5.86
N MET A 48 -1.37 13.81 5.23
CA MET A 48 0.09 13.63 5.05
C MET A 48 0.41 12.90 3.75
N ASP A 49 1.43 13.36 3.01
CA ASP A 49 1.95 12.65 1.84
C ASP A 49 2.60 11.32 2.27
N GLY A 50 2.37 10.24 1.52
CA GLY A 50 2.99 8.94 1.77
C GLY A 50 4.52 9.00 1.89
N THR A 51 5.16 9.91 1.16
CA THR A 51 6.60 10.17 1.19
C THR A 51 7.06 10.68 2.57
N GLU A 52 6.29 11.59 3.19
CA GLU A 52 6.56 12.09 4.55
C GLU A 52 6.36 10.98 5.60
N LEU A 53 5.28 10.20 5.47
CA LEU A 53 5.06 9.01 6.29
C LEU A 53 6.25 8.05 6.20
N GLY A 54 6.76 7.82 4.99
CA GLY A 54 7.89 6.93 4.76
C GLY A 54 9.20 7.45 5.36
N ALA A 55 9.48 8.75 5.24
CA ALA A 55 10.65 9.35 5.86
C ALA A 55 10.64 9.20 7.39
N ARG A 56 9.49 9.45 8.03
CA ARG A 56 9.31 9.26 9.48
C ARG A 56 9.38 7.78 9.87
N ALA A 57 8.78 6.90 9.09
CA ALA A 57 8.85 5.45 9.32
C ALA A 57 10.28 4.91 9.25
N ALA A 58 11.09 5.41 8.30
CA ALA A 58 12.51 5.03 8.17
C ALA A 58 13.35 5.50 9.37
N GLN A 59 13.02 6.65 9.98
CA GLN A 59 13.67 7.10 11.22
C GLN A 59 13.34 6.18 12.40
N LEU A 60 12.10 5.69 12.49
CA LEU A 60 11.68 4.76 13.55
C LEU A 60 12.23 3.34 13.32
N ARG A 61 12.35 2.92 12.06
CA ARG A 61 12.76 1.57 11.66
C ARG A 61 13.67 1.62 10.43
N PRO A 62 15.01 1.76 10.61
CA PRO A 62 15.95 1.90 9.50
C PRO A 62 16.00 0.72 8.51
N GLY A 63 15.49 -0.46 8.89
CA GLY A 63 15.41 -1.65 8.04
C GLY A 63 14.04 -1.89 7.39
N LEU A 64 13.05 -1.03 7.64
CA LEU A 64 11.70 -1.20 7.12
C LEU A 64 11.68 -0.98 5.61
N LYS A 65 11.21 -1.99 4.86
CA LYS A 65 11.00 -1.83 3.41
C LYS A 65 9.77 -0.96 3.17
N MET A 66 9.78 -0.16 2.12
CA MET A 66 8.65 0.70 1.77
C MET A 66 8.23 0.50 0.32
N VAL A 67 6.92 0.42 0.10
CA VAL A 67 6.31 0.42 -1.23
C VAL A 67 5.27 1.51 -1.28
N TYR A 68 5.42 2.40 -2.26
CA TYR A 68 4.49 3.48 -2.53
C TYR A 68 3.52 3.07 -3.64
N MET A 69 2.23 3.09 -3.33
CA MET A 69 1.18 2.85 -4.30
C MET A 69 0.68 4.19 -4.84
N LYS A 70 0.93 4.45 -6.12
CA LYS A 70 0.29 5.56 -6.84
C LYS A 70 -0.93 5.03 -7.57
N GLY A 71 -2.12 5.48 -7.17
CA GLY A 71 -3.34 5.21 -7.93
C GLY A 71 -3.33 6.03 -9.21
N GLY A 72 -3.26 5.36 -10.36
CA GLY A 72 -3.53 5.95 -11.66
C GLY A 72 -4.77 5.28 -12.26
N ILE A 73 -5.70 6.07 -12.79
CA ILE A 73 -6.75 5.55 -13.68
C ILE A 73 -6.07 5.21 -15.01
N ASN A 74 -5.50 4.01 -15.10
CA ASN A 74 -5.28 3.38 -16.40
C ASN A 74 -6.50 2.50 -16.67
N VAL A 75 -7.54 3.11 -17.25
CA VAL A 75 -8.56 2.36 -17.98
C VAL A 75 -7.87 1.79 -19.23
N ARG A 76 -7.23 0.63 -19.06
CA ARG A 76 -6.82 -0.18 -20.20
C ARG A 76 -8.11 -0.82 -20.71
N GLY A 77 -8.73 -0.18 -21.69
CA GLY A 77 -9.76 -0.83 -22.50
C GLY A 77 -9.16 -2.14 -23.01
N VAL A 78 -9.80 -3.26 -22.70
CA VAL A 78 -9.43 -4.56 -23.27
C VAL A 78 -9.80 -4.49 -24.75
N PRO A 79 -8.87 -4.50 -25.70
CA PRO A 79 -9.22 -4.71 -27.10
C PRO A 79 -9.46 -6.21 -27.25
N GLY A 80 -10.70 -6.64 -27.03
CA GLY A 80 -11.18 -7.95 -27.51
C GLY A 80 -11.44 -7.78 -29.01
N ALA A 81 -10.45 -8.08 -29.83
CA ALA A 81 -10.30 -9.38 -30.49
C ALA A 81 -11.31 -9.55 -31.63
N GLY A 82 -10.88 -9.22 -32.84
CA GLY A 82 -11.54 -9.67 -34.05
C GLY A 82 -11.60 -11.21 -34.08
N ARG A 83 -12.75 -11.74 -34.49
CA ARG A 83 -12.84 -13.06 -35.10
C ARG A 83 -13.35 -12.92 -36.52
N ARG A 84 -12.60 -13.60 -37.40
CA ARG A 84 -12.76 -13.80 -38.84
C ARG A 84 -14.19 -14.15 -39.28
N SER A 85 -14.50 -13.66 -40.47
CA SER A 85 -15.02 -14.38 -41.64
C SER A 85 -15.91 -15.61 -41.38
N ILE A 86 -17.19 -15.46 -41.71
CA ILE A 86 -17.88 -16.23 -42.76
C ILE A 86 -18.88 -15.28 -43.42
#